data_AF-A0A368FPN1-F1
#
_entry.id   AF-A0A368FPN1-F1
#
_cell.length_a   1.000
_cell.length_b   1.000
_cell.length_c   1.000
_cell.angle_alpha   90.00
_cell.angle_beta   90.00
_cell.angle_gamma   90.00
#
_symmetry.space_group_name_H-M   'P 1'
#
loop_
_entity.id
_entity.type
_entity.pdbx_description
1 polymer ?
#
loop_
_entity_poly.entity_id
_entity_poly.type
_entity_poly.pdbx_seq_one_letter_code
_entity_poly.pdbx_strand_id
1 'polypeptide(L)'
;MNQILIWLLSEISPRPDDFIVCLENSNSLDELEAIYKSVQEEKMVLRGKDSGGDQGVFVKQQLSSLDFVDGLIKKRLIILANSTVDNGGLDVV
;
A
#
# COMPACT_ATOMS: atom_id res chain seq x y z
N MET A 1 -6.66 -19.72 1.49
CA MET A 1 -5.73 -18.91 2.31
C MET A 1 -4.66 -19.85 2.87
N ASN A 2 -3.37 -19.55 2.64
CA ASN A 2 -2.28 -20.45 3.02
C ASN A 2 -2.00 -20.32 4.54
N GLN A 3 -2.13 -21.41 5.29
CA GLN A 3 -2.03 -21.41 6.76
C GLN A 3 -0.59 -21.24 7.26
N ILE A 4 0.41 -21.67 6.48
CA ILE A 4 1.83 -21.60 6.85
C ILE A 4 2.32 -20.15 6.82
N LEU A 5 2.17 -19.48 5.68
CA LEU A 5 1.43 -18.22 5.61
C LEU A 5 1.33 -17.34 6.86
N ILE A 6 0.14 -17.47 7.43
CA ILE A 6 -0.40 -16.79 8.60
C ILE A 6 0.46 -17.08 9.82
N TRP A 7 0.86 -18.34 10.02
CA TRP A 7 1.65 -18.73 11.19
C TRP A 7 3.03 -18.06 11.19
N LEU A 8 3.70 -17.99 10.04
CA LEU A 8 5.00 -17.33 9.92
C LEU A 8 4.88 -15.83 10.26
N LEU A 9 3.83 -15.17 9.77
CA LEU A 9 3.59 -13.75 10.02
C LEU A 9 3.14 -13.46 11.47
N SER A 10 2.61 -14.46 12.19
CA SER A 10 2.33 -14.33 13.62
C SER A 10 3.58 -14.47 14.49
N GLU A 11 4.56 -15.26 14.05
CA GLU A 11 5.83 -15.46 14.77
C GLU A 11 6.86 -14.37 14.44
N ILE A 12 6.85 -13.88 13.19
CA ILE A 12 7.80 -12.90 12.70
C ILE A 12 7.00 -11.70 12.17
N SER A 13 6.98 -10.63 12.94
CA SER A 13 6.42 -9.36 12.46
C SER A 13 7.31 -8.84 11.33
N PRO A 14 6.79 -8.68 10.10
CA PRO A 14 7.56 -8.05 9.03
C PRO A 14 7.93 -6.62 9.44
N ARG A 15 9.12 -6.18 9.05
CA ARG A 15 9.53 -4.80 9.31
C ARG A 15 8.77 -3.87 8.37
N PRO A 16 8.51 -2.61 8.78
CA PRO A 16 7.90 -1.62 7.90
C PRO A 16 8.63 -1.48 6.55
N ASP A 17 9.96 -1.60 6.57
CA ASP A 17 10.80 -1.55 5.36
C ASP A 17 10.52 -2.73 4.42
N ASP A 18 10.30 -3.93 4.95
CA ASP A 18 9.98 -5.11 4.16
C ASP A 18 8.63 -4.90 3.42
N PHE A 19 7.67 -4.25 4.08
CA PHE A 19 6.40 -3.87 3.46
C PHE A 19 6.57 -2.83 2.35
N ILE A 20 7.40 -1.81 2.54
CA ILE A 20 7.70 -0.79 1.51
C ILE A 20 8.30 -1.47 0.27
N VAL A 21 9.29 -2.35 0.48
CA VAL A 21 9.93 -3.09 -0.62
C VAL A 21 8.92 -3.95 -1.37
N CYS A 22 7.98 -4.62 -0.68
CA CYS A 22 6.92 -5.38 -1.33
C CYS A 22 6.05 -4.50 -2.23
N LEU A 23 5.64 -3.31 -1.76
CA LEU A 23 4.82 -2.39 -2.56
C LEU A 23 5.56 -1.86 -3.80
N GLU A 24 6.82 -1.48 -3.65
CA GLU A 24 7.63 -0.96 -4.76
C GLU A 24 7.91 -2.02 -5.85
N ASN A 25 7.95 -3.29 -5.46
CA ASN A 25 8.25 -4.40 -6.36
C ASN A 25 6.99 -5.16 -6.85
N SER A 26 5.81 -4.94 -6.25
CA SER A 26 4.58 -5.60 -6.72
C SER A 26 4.29 -5.25 -8.19
N ASN A 27 3.90 -6.26 -8.95
CA ASN A 27 3.54 -6.16 -10.37
C ASN A 27 2.06 -6.49 -10.61
N SER A 28 1.28 -6.69 -9.54
CA SER A 28 -0.14 -6.99 -9.62
C SER A 28 -0.95 -5.73 -9.37
N LEU A 29 -1.69 -5.26 -10.39
CA LEU A 29 -2.58 -4.12 -10.27
C LEU A 29 -3.69 -4.40 -9.25
N ASP A 30 -4.30 -5.59 -9.30
CA ASP A 30 -5.37 -5.99 -8.39
C ASP A 30 -4.92 -5.96 -6.92
N GLU A 31 -3.69 -6.40 -6.64
CA GLU A 31 -3.11 -6.37 -5.30
C GLU A 31 -2.91 -4.91 -4.83
N LEU A 32 -2.30 -4.08 -5.66
CA LEU A 32 -2.06 -2.67 -5.35
C LEU A 32 -3.36 -1.89 -5.15
N GLU A 33 -4.39 -2.14 -5.96
CA GLU A 33 -5.71 -1.54 -5.80
C GLU A 33 -6.41 -2.00 -4.52
N ALA A 34 -6.33 -3.28 -4.18
CA ALA A 34 -6.88 -3.81 -2.94
C ALA A 34 -6.20 -3.16 -1.71
N ILE A 35 -4.88 -3.07 -1.72
CA ILE A 35 -4.11 -2.41 -0.64
C ILE A 35 -4.46 -0.92 -0.58
N TYR A 36 -4.54 -0.24 -1.73
CA TYR A 36 -4.94 1.17 -1.80
C TYR A 36 -6.28 1.41 -1.13
N LYS A 37 -7.27 0.55 -1.41
CA LYS A 37 -8.60 0.62 -0.79
C LYS A 37 -8.52 0.45 0.72
N SER A 38 -7.80 -0.57 1.21
CA SER A 38 -7.60 -0.77 2.65
C SER A 38 -6.93 0.43 3.32
N VAL A 39 -5.95 1.07 2.67
CA VAL A 39 -5.31 2.29 3.16
C VAL A 39 -6.30 3.45 3.26
N GLN A 40 -7.19 3.63 2.27
CA GLN A 40 -8.22 4.69 2.35
C GLN A 40 -9.21 4.44 3.48
N GLU A 41 -9.64 3.20 3.66
CA GLU A 41 -10.54 2.80 4.74
C GLU A 41 -9.92 3.09 6.12
N GLU A 42 -8.66 2.71 6.33
CA GLU A 42 -7.96 2.96 7.59
C GLU A 42 -7.76 4.45 7.85
N LYS A 43 -7.42 5.25 6.81
CA LYS A 43 -7.33 6.71 6.94
C LYS A 43 -8.67 7.32 7.36
N MET A 44 -9.79 6.82 6.83
CA MET A 44 -11.12 7.27 7.23
C MET A 44 -11.41 6.93 8.69
N VAL A 45 -11.07 5.71 9.13
CA VAL A 45 -11.24 5.27 10.52
C VAL A 45 -10.40 6.12 11.48
N LEU A 46 -9.13 6.38 11.16
CA LEU A 46 -8.24 7.18 11.99
C LEU A 46 -8.68 8.64 12.10
N ARG A 47 -9.14 9.24 11.00
CA ARG A 47 -9.73 10.59 11.02
C ARG A 47 -10.95 10.68 11.93
N GLY A 48 -11.77 9.62 11.97
CA GLY A 48 -12.90 9.54 12.91
C GLY A 48 -12.49 9.47 14.38
N LYS A 49 -11.23 9.13 14.68
CA LYS A 49 -10.67 9.03 16.04
C LYS A 49 -9.87 10.26 16.48
N ASP A 50 -9.65 11.24 15.60
CA ASP A 50 -8.90 12.47 15.92
C ASP A 50 -9.70 13.36 16.88
N SER A 51 -9.54 13.11 18.18
CA SER A 51 -10.26 13.77 19.26
C SER A 51 -9.45 14.93 19.89
N GLY A 52 -8.25 15.22 19.37
CA GLY A 52 -7.29 16.17 19.96
C GLY A 52 -6.41 15.59 21.08
N GLY A 53 -5.52 16.41 21.64
CA GLY A 53 -4.56 15.99 22.69
C GLY A 53 -3.48 15.01 22.22
N ASP A 54 -2.89 14.25 23.15
CA ASP A 54 -1.84 13.25 22.85
C ASP A 54 -2.33 12.13 21.91
N GLN A 55 -3.60 11.75 22.03
CA GLN A 55 -4.24 10.82 21.09
C GLN A 55 -4.28 11.39 19.67
N GLY A 56 -4.54 12.70 19.53
CA GLY A 56 -4.46 13.40 18.25
C GLY A 56 -3.04 13.41 17.65
N VAL A 57 -1.99 13.49 18.47
CA VAL A 57 -0.60 13.42 17.98
C VAL A 57 -0.30 12.04 17.39
N PHE A 58 -0.67 10.96 18.09
CA PHE A 58 -0.48 9.60 17.61
C PHE A 58 -1.28 9.32 16.33
N VAL A 59 -2.56 9.73 16.29
CA VAL A 59 -3.41 9.60 15.11
C VAL A 59 -2.83 10.34 13.91
N LYS A 60 -2.30 11.56 14.11
CA LYS A 60 -1.63 12.32 13.04
C LYS A 60 -0.39 11.61 12.51
N GLN A 61 0.42 11.02 13.39
CA GLN A 61 1.59 10.26 12.97
C GLN A 61 1.23 9.02 12.14
N GLN A 62 0.17 8.30 12.55
CA GLN A 62 -0.34 7.16 11.79
C GLN A 62 -0.89 7.61 10.42
N LEU A 63 -1.63 8.72 10.38
CA LEU A 63 -2.13 9.29 9.12
C LEU A 63 -0.99 9.68 8.18
N SER A 64 0.08 10.31 8.69
CA SER A 64 1.27 10.62 7.88
C SER A 64 1.95 9.37 7.31
N SER A 65 1.98 8.28 8.07
CA SER A 65 2.53 7.00 7.60
C SER A 65 1.66 6.40 6.48
N LEU A 66 0.33 6.50 6.61
CA LEU A 66 -0.60 6.05 5.57
C LEU A 66 -0.57 6.95 4.32
N ASP A 67 -0.34 8.25 4.47
CA ASP A 67 -0.14 9.17 3.34
C ASP A 67 1.12 8.83 2.54
N PHE A 68 2.19 8.42 3.23
CA PHE A 68 3.41 7.93 2.56
C PHE A 68 3.15 6.65 1.76
N VAL A 69 2.48 5.67 2.36
CA VAL A 69 2.12 4.40 1.70
C VAL A 69 1.17 4.64 0.50
N ASP A 70 0.18 5.51 0.66
CA ASP A 70 -0.72 5.95 -0.41
C ASP A 70 0.05 6.50 -1.63
N GLY A 71 1.07 7.33 -1.38
CA GLY A 71 1.95 7.87 -2.42
C GLY A 71 2.76 6.79 -3.14
N LEU A 72 3.30 5.80 -2.40
CA LEU A 72 4.03 4.67 -2.98
C LEU A 72 3.15 3.84 -3.92
N ILE A 73 1.94 3.50 -3.47
CA ILE A 73 1.00 2.70 -4.25
C ILE A 73 0.60 3.43 -5.54
N LYS A 74 0.25 4.72 -5.44
CA LYS A 74 -0.09 5.55 -6.61
C LYS A 74 1.05 5.63 -7.61
N LYS A 75 2.29 5.86 -7.13
CA LYS A 75 3.49 5.89 -7.98
C LYS A 75 3.66 4.56 -8.72
N ARG A 76 3.49 3.43 -8.03
CA ARG A 76 3.64 2.10 -8.63
C ARG A 76 2.57 1.81 -9.66
N LEU A 77 1.30 2.12 -9.37
CA LEU A 77 0.18 1.98 -10.30
C LEU A 77 0.41 2.77 -11.60
N ILE A 78 0.90 4.00 -11.51
CA ILE A 78 1.22 4.83 -12.70
C ILE A 78 2.32 4.17 -13.55
N ILE A 79 3.38 3.66 -12.92
CA ILE A 79 4.47 2.97 -13.63
C ILE A 79 3.93 1.74 -14.38
N LEU A 80 3.12 0.92 -13.72
CA LEU A 80 2.54 -0.28 -14.33
C LEU A 80 1.56 0.08 -15.46
N ALA A 81 0.69 1.08 -15.26
CA ALA A 81 -0.22 1.56 -16.29
C ALA A 81 0.55 2.01 -17.54
N ASN A 82 1.58 2.85 -17.39
CA ASN A 82 2.38 3.31 -18.54
C ASN A 82 3.13 2.17 -19.24
N SER A 83 3.66 1.20 -18.47
CA SER A 83 4.37 0.04 -19.04
C SER A 83 3.47 -0.86 -19.88
N THR A 84 2.15 -0.86 -19.63
CA THR A 84 1.19 -1.59 -20.47
C THR A 84 0.90 -0.90 -21.80
N VAL A 85 1.11 0.43 -21.90
CA VAL A 85 0.83 1.21 -23.13
C VAL A 85 1.96 1.05 -24.16
N ASP A 86 3.21 0.94 -23.71
CA ASP A 86 4.38 0.91 -24.60
C ASP A 86 4.57 -0.43 -25.36
N ASN A 87 3.94 -1.52 -24.91
CA ASN A 87 4.08 -2.84 -25.54
C ASN A 87 3.09 -3.11 -26.69
N GLY A 88 2.22 -2.16 -27.05
CA GLY A 88 1.22 -2.30 -28.12
C GLY A 88 1.66 -1.85 -29.51
N GLY A 89 2.94 -1.47 -29.70
CA GLY A 89 3.39 -0.67 -30.85
C GLY A 89 4.36 -1.32 -31.85
N LEU A 90 4.62 -2.63 -31.80
CA LEU A 90 5.58 -3.30 -32.68
C LEU A 90 5.03 -4.64 -33.18
N ASP A 91 4.16 -4.58 -34.19
CA ASP A 91 3.89 -5.72 -35.08
C ASP A 91 3.24 -5.22 -36.39
N VAL A 92 4.02 -4.55 -37.26
CA VAL A 92 3.82 -4.60 -38.72
C VAL A 92 5.17 -4.32 -39.41
N VAL A 93 5.85 -5.37 -39.87
CA VAL A 93 6.75 -5.33 -41.05
C VAL A 93 6.27 -6.40 -42.01
#